data_AF-K2BX60-F1
#
_entry.id   AF-K2BX60-F1
#
_cell.length_a   1.000
_cell.length_b   1.000
_cell.length_c   1.000
_cell.angle_alpha   90.00
_cell.angle_beta   90.00
_cell.angle_gamma   90.00
#
_symmetry.space_group_name_H-M   'P 1'
#
loop_
_entity.id
_entity.type
_entity.pdbx_description
1 polymer ?
#
loop_
_entity_poly.entity_id
_entity_poly.type
_entity_poly.pdbx_seq_one_letter_code
_entity_poly.pdbx_strand_id
1 'polypeptide(L)'
;MNHLPFTITAYLFNALAVLANKFLLSKTIPDPLIYIFYISLISILAVFALPFTHIPTLTTFNLASASTLLWTLGAYFMFKALKIGHVSR
;
A
#
# COMPACT_ATOMS: atom_id res chain seq x y z
N MET A 1 -18.81 -9.55 19.21
CA MET A 1 -18.06 -8.27 19.17
C MET A 1 -18.50 -7.51 17.92
N ASN A 2 -18.88 -6.24 18.02
CA ASN A 2 -19.42 -5.51 16.87
C ASN A 2 -18.27 -5.01 15.98
N HIS A 3 -18.06 -5.63 14.82
CA HIS A 3 -16.96 -5.30 13.89
C HIS A 3 -17.21 -4.02 13.08
N LEU A 4 -18.44 -3.50 13.13
CA LEU A 4 -18.92 -2.40 12.32
C LEU A 4 -18.09 -1.10 12.44
N PRO A 5 -17.65 -0.66 13.64
CA PRO A 5 -16.83 0.55 13.77
C PRO A 5 -15.46 0.42 13.10
N PHE A 6 -14.82 -0.75 13.21
CA PHE A 6 -13.53 -1.02 12.57
C PHE A 6 -13.65 -0.97 11.05
N THR A 7 -14.71 -1.57 10.51
CA THR A 7 -14.99 -1.58 9.07
C THR A 7 -15.20 -0.16 8.54
N ILE A 8 -16.03 0.65 9.19
CA ILE A 8 -16.27 2.05 8.77
C ILE A 8 -14.96 2.85 8.78
N THR A 9 -14.17 2.71 9.83
CA THR A 9 -12.89 3.43 9.98
C THR A 9 -11.90 3.00 8.90
N ALA A 10 -11.82 1.71 8.58
CA ALA A 10 -10.97 1.19 7.51
C ALA A 10 -11.38 1.75 6.14
N TYR A 11 -12.68 1.81 5.84
CA TYR A 11 -13.17 2.41 4.58
C TYR A 11 -12.87 3.91 4.50
N LEU A 12 -12.99 4.64 5.61
CA LEU A 12 -12.63 6.07 5.67
C LEU A 12 -11.14 6.28 5.35
N PHE A 13 -10.24 5.53 6.01
CA PHE A 13 -8.81 5.64 5.74
C PHE A 13 -8.45 5.24 4.31
N ASN A 14 -9.10 4.22 3.77
CA ASN A 14 -8.88 3.82 2.37
C ASN A 14 -9.33 4.93 1.41
N ALA A 15 -10.49 5.54 1.63
CA ALA A 15 -10.97 6.65 0.81
C ALA A 15 -10.00 7.86 0.85
N LEU A 16 -9.50 8.21 2.03
CA LEU A 16 -8.50 9.28 2.19
C LEU A 16 -7.18 8.94 1.49
N ALA A 17 -6.71 7.70 1.60
CA ALA A 17 -5.50 7.24 0.92
C ALA A 17 -5.65 7.31 -0.61
N VAL A 18 -6.75 6.81 -1.17
CA VAL A 18 -7.02 6.88 -2.62
C VAL A 18 -7.08 8.32 -3.11
N LEU A 19 -7.70 9.23 -2.34
CA LEU A 19 -7.74 10.65 -2.67
C LEU A 19 -6.33 11.26 -2.71
N ALA A 20 -5.51 11.01 -1.68
CA ALA A 20 -4.13 11.48 -1.63
C ALA A 20 -3.28 10.92 -2.78
N ASN A 21 -3.38 9.61 -3.04
CA ASN A 21 -2.70 8.94 -4.15
C ASN A 21 -3.04 9.58 -5.49
N LYS A 22 -4.31 9.93 -5.71
CA LYS A 22 -4.74 10.61 -6.94
C LYS A 22 -4.05 11.96 -7.13
N PHE A 23 -3.97 12.77 -6.08
CA PHE A 23 -3.29 14.08 -6.14
C PHE A 23 -1.78 13.94 -6.37
N LEU A 24 -1.14 12.99 -5.68
CA LEU A 24 0.29 12.72 -5.81
C LEU A 24 0.66 12.25 -7.22
N LEU A 25 -0.13 11.33 -7.79
CA LEU A 25 0.07 10.82 -9.16
C LEU A 25 -0.26 11.86 -10.24
N SER A 26 -1.10 12.85 -9.96
CA SER A 26 -1.45 13.87 -10.95
C SER A 26 -0.38 14.96 -11.10
N LYS A 27 0.23 15.40 -10.00
CA LYS A 27 1.14 16.57 -10.00
C LYS A 27 2.58 16.28 -9.61
N THR A 28 2.82 15.36 -8.68
CA THR A 28 4.14 15.26 -8.01
C THR A 28 4.98 14.12 -8.56
N ILE A 29 4.39 12.92 -8.66
CA ILE A 29 5.09 11.71 -9.10
C ILE A 29 4.23 11.06 -10.19
N PRO A 30 4.34 11.53 -11.45
CA PRO A 30 3.45 11.11 -12.52
C PRO A 30 3.68 9.67 -12.97
N ASP A 31 4.85 9.08 -12.68
CA ASP A 31 5.14 7.69 -13.01
C ASP A 31 4.67 6.74 -11.88
N PRO A 32 3.66 5.86 -12.13
CA PRO A 32 3.17 4.92 -11.13
C PRO A 32 4.22 3.92 -10.64
N LEU A 33 5.21 3.58 -11.48
CA LEU A 33 6.29 2.64 -11.14
C LEU A 33 7.25 3.27 -10.14
N ILE A 34 7.62 4.54 -10.36
CA ILE A 34 8.46 5.29 -9.41
C ILE A 34 7.71 5.50 -8.10
N TYR A 35 6.40 5.78 -8.17
CA TYR A 35 5.59 5.98 -6.98
C TYR A 35 5.48 4.72 -6.12
N ILE A 36 5.19 3.56 -6.72
CA ILE A 36 5.12 2.30 -5.97
C ILE A 36 6.48 1.89 -5.41
N PHE A 37 7.59 2.22 -6.09
CA PHE A 37 8.93 1.99 -5.57
C PHE A 37 9.16 2.74 -4.25
N TYR A 38 8.79 4.03 -4.18
CA TYR A 38 8.88 4.78 -2.92
C TYR A 38 8.00 4.21 -1.82
N ILE A 39 6.78 3.77 -2.14
CA ILE A 39 5.90 3.09 -1.16
C ILE A 39 6.54 1.80 -0.66
N SER A 40 7.15 1.01 -1.56
CA SER A 40 7.80 -0.25 -1.18
C SER A 40 9.01 -0.04 -0.26
N LEU A 41 9.68 1.11 -0.37
CA LEU A 41 10.78 1.48 0.53
C LEU A 41 10.28 1.71 1.96
N ILE A 42 9.07 2.25 2.13
CA ILE A 42 8.45 2.45 3.44
C ILE A 42 8.19 1.10 4.12
N SER A 43 7.92 0.04 3.35
CA SER A 43 7.74 -1.32 3.90
C SER A 43 8.95 -1.82 4.68
N ILE A 44 10.16 -1.31 4.40
CA ILE A 44 11.38 -1.63 5.16
C ILE A 44 11.25 -1.17 6.61
N LEU A 45 10.42 -0.15 6.90
CA LEU A 45 10.19 0.29 8.27
C LEU A 45 9.59 -0.81 9.16
N ALA A 46 8.95 -1.84 8.57
CA ALA A 46 8.49 -3.01 9.31
C ALA A 46 9.64 -3.76 10.03
N VAL A 47 10.89 -3.66 9.52
CA VAL A 47 12.06 -4.27 10.17
C VAL A 47 12.33 -3.61 11.53
N PHE A 48 12.08 -2.30 11.66
CA PHE A 48 12.21 -1.61 12.96
C PHE A 48 11.11 -2.01 13.96
N ALA A 49 10.03 -2.64 13.50
CA ALA A 49 9.01 -3.20 14.38
C ALA A 49 9.40 -4.56 14.97
N LEU A 50 10.37 -5.27 14.37
CA LEU A 50 10.83 -6.58 14.83
C LEU A 50 11.22 -6.65 16.33
N PRO A 51 11.99 -5.71 16.91
CA PRO A 51 12.34 -5.77 18.33
C PRO A 51 11.14 -5.66 19.28
N PHE A 52 10.01 -5.13 18.82
CA PHE A 52 8.78 -5.04 19.60
C PHE A 52 7.88 -6.28 19.46
N THR A 53 8.30 -7.26 18.66
CA THR A 53 7.54 -8.47 18.34
C THR A 53 8.40 -9.72 18.49
N HIS A 54 7.82 -10.90 18.24
CA HIS A 54 8.59 -12.14 18.19
C HIS A 54 9.39 -12.25 16.90
N ILE A 55 10.60 -12.82 17.00
CA ILE A 55 11.46 -13.09 15.84
C ILE A 55 10.71 -14.09 14.95
N PRO A 56 10.39 -13.73 13.68
CA PRO A 56 9.64 -14.60 12.81
C PRO A 56 10.48 -15.82 12.40
N THR A 57 9.81 -16.95 12.21
CA THR A 57 10.44 -18.12 11.61
C THR A 57 10.71 -17.87 10.12
N LEU A 58 11.62 -18.66 9.53
CA LEU A 58 11.96 -18.56 8.11
C LEU A 58 10.73 -18.73 7.19
N THR A 59 9.78 -19.58 7.59
CA THR A 59 8.53 -19.79 6.84
C THR A 59 7.64 -18.54 6.85
N THR A 60 7.44 -17.93 8.02
CA THR A 60 6.68 -16.68 8.16
C THR A 60 7.33 -15.53 7.39
N PHE A 61 8.66 -15.43 7.43
CA PHE A 61 9.41 -14.44 6.67
C PHE A 61 9.20 -14.58 5.16
N ASN A 62 9.29 -15.80 4.62
CA ASN A 62 9.09 -16.06 3.20
C ASN A 62 7.64 -15.77 2.77
N LEU A 63 6.65 -16.16 3.58
CA LEU A 63 5.24 -15.89 3.30
C LEU A 63 4.92 -14.40 3.32
N ALA A 64 5.43 -13.67 4.33
CA ALA A 64 5.26 -12.23 4.44
C ALA A 64 5.90 -11.51 3.25
N SER A 65 7.09 -11.94 2.83
CA SER A 65 7.77 -11.40 1.64
C SER A 65 6.96 -11.63 0.37
N ALA A 66 6.47 -12.85 0.14
CA ALA A 66 5.63 -13.17 -1.01
C ALA A 66 4.30 -12.37 -1.01
N SER A 67 3.66 -12.25 0.15
CA SER A 67 2.44 -11.46 0.31
C SER A 67 2.68 -9.97 0.00
N THR A 68 3.81 -9.43 0.50
CA THR A 68 4.19 -8.03 0.26
C THR A 68 4.45 -7.77 -1.22
N LEU A 69 5.12 -8.71 -1.92
CA LEU A 69 5.33 -8.60 -3.37
C LEU A 69 4.01 -8.59 -4.14
N LEU A 70 3.10 -9.53 -3.85
CA LEU A 70 1.79 -9.58 -4.49
C LEU A 70 0.95 -8.33 -4.23
N TRP A 71 0.97 -7.83 -2.98
CA TRP A 71 0.28 -6.59 -2.62
C TRP A 71 0.85 -5.39 -3.37
N THR A 72 2.18 -5.28 -3.46
CA THR A 72 2.87 -4.20 -4.17
C THR A 72 2.53 -4.20 -5.66
N LEU A 73 2.46 -5.38 -6.29
CA LEU A 73 2.01 -5.53 -7.68
C LEU A 73 0.55 -5.11 -7.85
N GLY A 74 -0.34 -5.50 -6.93
CA GLY A 74 -1.74 -5.06 -6.93
C GLY A 74 -1.87 -3.54 -6.83
N ALA A 75 -1.12 -2.92 -5.93
CA ALA A 75 -1.08 -1.47 -5.76
C ALA A 75 -0.55 -0.76 -7.00
N TYR A 76 0.49 -1.30 -7.66
CA TYR A 76 0.97 -0.78 -8.94
C TYR A 76 -0.13 -0.75 -10.01
N PHE A 77 -0.88 -1.84 -10.19
CA PHE A 77 -1.98 -1.87 -11.16
C PHE A 77 -3.10 -0.89 -10.80
N MET A 78 -3.43 -0.77 -9.51
CA MET A 78 -4.39 0.23 -9.02
C MET A 78 -3.94 1.65 -9.38
N PHE A 79 -2.68 2.01 -9.12
CA PHE A 79 -2.15 3.34 -9.44
C PHE A 79 -2.11 3.61 -10.95
N LYS A 80 -1.75 2.61 -11.75
CA LYS A 80 -1.80 2.69 -13.21
C LYS A 80 -3.23 2.93 -13.69
N ALA A 81 -4.21 2.19 -13.16
CA ALA A 81 -5.63 2.37 -13.49
C ALA A 81 -6.15 3.75 -13.05
N LEU A 82 -5.74 4.21 -11.86
CA LEU A 82 -6.13 5.52 -11.32
C LEU A 82 -5.60 6.66 -12.21
N LYS A 83 -4.37 6.54 -12.72
CA LYS A 83 -3.80 7.50 -13.67
C LYS A 83 -4.58 7.51 -15.00
N ILE A 84 -4.87 6.34 -15.57
CA ILE A 84 -5.63 6.22 -16.83
C ILE A 84 -7.05 6.79 -16.68
N GLY A 85 -7.75 6.43 -15.60
CA GLY A 85 -9.09 6.93 -15.30
C GLY A 85 -9.12 8.45 -15.06
N HIS A 86 -7.98 9.06 -14.71
CA HIS A 86 -7.88 10.51 -14.61
C HIS A 86 -7.68 11.21 -15.96
N VAL A 87 -7.00 10.57 -16.92
CA VAL A 87 -6.81 11.08 -18.29
C VAL A 87 -8.08 10.92 -19.15
N SER A 88 -8.93 9.94 -18.82
CA SER A 88 -10.19 9.65 -19.52
C SER A 88 -11.35 10.60 -19.17
N ARG A 89 -11.12 11.60 -18.30
CA ARG A 89 -12.13 12.56 -17.83
C ARG A 89 -11.64 13.98 -18.08
#